data_AF-A0A916QAT6-F1
#
_entry.id   AF-A0A916QAT6-F1
#
_cell.length_a   1.000
_cell.length_b   1.000
_cell.length_c   1.000
_cell.angle_alpha   90.00
_cell.angle_beta   90.00
_cell.angle_gamma   90.00
#
_symmetry.space_group_name_H-M   'P 1'
#
loop_
_entity.id
_entity.type
_entity.pdbx_description
1 polymer ?
#
loop_
_entity_poly.entity_id
_entity_poly.type
_entity_poly.pdbx_seq_one_letter_code
_entity_poly.pdbx_strand_id
1 'polypeptide(L)' 'MPAMIGTFLDSYDFSGKTLVPFCTSASDRIDNSLHIFSELCPDANIAEGLTANDDADIEPWLQKTGAV' A
#
# COMPACT_ATOMS: atom_id res chain seq x y z
N MET A 1 9.57 5.30 1.50
CA MET A 1 8.72 5.46 0.29
C MET A 1 9.27 6.57 -0.62
N PRO A 2 9.27 6.42 -1.96
CA PRO A 2 9.66 7.49 -2.89
C PRO A 2 8.74 8.71 -2.83
N ALA A 3 9.29 9.93 -2.94
CA ALA A 3 8.53 11.18 -2.84
C ALA A 3 7.38 11.31 -3.86
N MET A 4 7.55 10.76 -5.06
CA MET A 4 6.52 10.76 -6.11
C MET A 4 5.20 10.10 -5.63
N ILE A 5 5.28 9.04 -4.82
CA ILE A 5 4.09 8.37 -4.30
C ILE A 5 3.40 9.27 -3.27
N GLY A 6 4.16 9.97 -2.43
CA GLY A 6 3.59 10.98 -1.52
C GLY A 6 2.85 12.08 -2.28
N THR A 7 3.43 12.60 -3.36
CA THR A 7 2.76 13.58 -4.22
C THR A 7 1.49 13.02 -4.86
N PHE A 8 1.50 11.77 -5.31
CA PHE A 8 0.31 11.12 -5.85
C PHE A 8 -0.81 11.03 -4.79
N LEU A 9 -0.49 10.58 -3.57
CA LEU A 9 -1.47 10.46 -2.48
C LEU A 9 -2.07 11.82 -2.10
N ASP A 10 -1.25 12.88 -2.10
CA ASP A 10 -1.68 14.25 -1.80
C ASP A 10 -2.50 14.91 -2.93
N SER A 11 -2.40 14.39 -4.17
CA SER A 11 -3.03 15.01 -5.35
C SER A 11 -4.49 14.60 -5.58
N TYR A 12 -5.01 13.59 -4.86
CA TYR A 12 -6.34 13.03 -5.10
C TYR A 12 -7.10 12.72 -3.81
N ASP A 13 -8.43 12.72 -3.90
CA ASP A 13 -9.30 12.32 -2.79
C ASP A 13 -9.50 10.79 -2.75
N PHE A 14 -8.99 10.17 -1.69
CA PHE A 14 -9.11 8.75 -1.41
C PHE A 14 -10.15 8.42 -0.33
N SER A 15 -10.97 9.38 0.10
CA SER A 15 -11.99 9.19 1.12
C SER A 15 -12.93 8.02 0.80
N GLY A 16 -13.05 7.08 1.73
CA GLY A 16 -13.87 5.88 1.60
C GLY A 16 -13.36 4.85 0.57
N LYS A 17 -12.18 5.06 -0.04
CA LYS A 17 -11.56 4.10 -0.95
C LYS A 17 -10.64 3.16 -0.18
N THR A 18 -10.46 1.94 -0.70
CA THR A 18 -9.44 1.02 -0.21
C THR A 18 -8.14 1.23 -0.98
N LEU A 19 -7.06 1.54 -0.27
CA LEU A 19 -5.71 1.58 -0.80
C LEU A 19 -5.00 0.26 -0.48
N VAL A 20 -4.44 -0.39 -1.50
CA VAL A 20 -3.78 -1.69 -1.39
C VAL A 20 -2.31 -1.56 -1.81
N PRO A 21 -1.43 -1.08 -0.91
CA PRO A 21 -0.04 -0.75 -1.25
C PRO A 21 0.83 -2.00 -1.38
N PHE A 22 1.75 -1.99 -2.34
CA PHE A 22 2.79 -3.01 -2.46
C PHE A 22 4.12 -2.36 -2.87
N CYS A 23 5.23 -3.07 -2.64
CA CYS A 23 6.54 -2.69 -3.16
C CYS A 23 7.40 -3.92 -3.42
N THR A 24 8.46 -3.74 -4.19
CA THR A 24 9.60 -4.66 -4.24
C THR A 24 10.73 -4.06 -3.42
N SER A 25 11.51 -4.88 -2.72
CA SER A 25 12.63 -4.38 -1.91
C SER A 25 13.68 -5.45 -1.68
N ALA A 26 14.96 -5.08 -1.73
CA ALA A 26 16.05 -6.01 -1.45
C ALA A 26 16.23 -6.31 0.05
N SER A 27 15.71 -5.47 0.95
CA SER A 27 15.99 -5.56 2.39
C SER A 27 14.78 -5.16 3.24
N ASP A 28 14.33 -3.91 3.11
CA ASP A 28 13.26 -3.38 3.96
C ASP A 28 11.88 -3.89 3.56
N ARG A 29 11.01 -4.05 4.55
CA ARG A 29 9.61 -4.41 4.33
C ARG A 29 8.76 -3.18 4.10
N ILE A 30 7.66 -3.35 3.37
CA ILE A 30 6.67 -2.29 3.14
C ILE A 30 6.08 -1.72 4.44
N ASP A 31 6.03 -2.53 5.50
CA ASP A 31 5.53 -2.17 6.84
C ASP A 31 6.17 -0.87 7.37
N ASN A 32 7.44 -0.62 7.03
CA ASN A 32 8.18 0.59 7.40
C ASN A 32 7.62 1.87 6.74
N SER A 33 6.83 1.77 5.67
CA SER A 33 6.28 2.91 4.92
C SER A 33 4.77 3.06 5.03
N LEU A 34 4.03 2.09 5.58
CA LEU A 34 2.56 2.11 5.62
C LEU A 34 1.99 3.29 6.43
N HIS A 35 2.68 3.73 7.48
CA HIS A 35 2.26 4.88 8.29
C HIS A 35 2.06 6.16 7.46
N ILE A 36 2.85 6.36 6.40
CA ILE A 36 2.75 7.56 5.55
C ILE A 36 1.43 7.57 4.77
N PHE A 37 0.91 6.40 4.39
CA PHE A 37 -0.41 6.31 3.73
C PHE A 37 -1.52 6.74 4.69
N SER A 38 -1.45 6.33 5.96
CA SER A 38 -2.41 6.75 6.98
C SER A 38 -2.31 8.24 7.30
N GLU A 39 -1.12 8.84 7.22
CA GLU A 39 -0.92 10.27 7.42
C GLU A 39 -1.46 11.12 6.26
N LEU A 40 -1.22 10.69 5.01
CA LEU A 40 -1.63 11.43 3.81
C LEU A 40 -3.07 11.16 3.38
N CYS A 41 -3.61 9.98 3.70
CA CYS A 41 -4.97 9.58 3.32
C CYS A 41 -5.75 9.07 4.55
N PRO A 42 -6.01 9.92 5.56
CA PRO A 42 -6.61 9.50 6.83
C PRO A 42 -8.02 8.91 6.68
N ASP A 43 -8.76 9.33 5.65
CA ASP A 43 -10.13 8.87 5.37
C ASP A 43 -10.18 7.68 4.39
N ALA A 44 -9.03 7.17 3.97
CA ALA A 44 -8.93 5.96 3.16
C ALA A 44 -8.82 4.71 4.04
N ASN A 45 -9.35 3.58 3.55
CA ASN A 45 -9.10 2.28 4.16
C ASN A 45 -7.76 1.73 3.65
N ILE A 46 -6.73 1.74 4.50
CA ILE A 46 -5.41 1.21 4.14
C ILE A 46 -5.37 -0.30 4.41
N ALA A 47 -5.33 -1.10 3.35
CA ALA A 47 -5.20 -2.54 3.45
C ALA A 47 -3.77 -2.95 3.87
N GLU A 48 -3.62 -4.20 4.31
CA GLU A 48 -2.31 -4.78 4.58
C GLU A 48 -1.44 -4.75 3.32
N GLY A 49 -0.22 -4.21 3.42
CA GLY A 49 0.68 -4.11 2.29
C GLY A 49 1.48 -5.38 2.05
N LEU A 50 1.98 -5.55 0.81
CA LEU A 50 2.86 -6.66 0.44
C LEU A 50 4.25 -6.17 -0.01
N THR A 51 5.30 -6.81 0.51
CA THR A 51 6.64 -6.75 -0.13
C THR A 51 6.71 -7.87 -1.17
N ALA A 52 6.28 -7.58 -2.40
CA ALA A 52 6.01 -8.54 -3.46
C ALA A 52 7.31 -8.98 -4.16
N ASN A 53 8.17 -9.69 -3.44
CA ASN A 53 9.40 -10.26 -3.98
C ASN A 53 9.23 -11.72 -4.43
N ASP A 54 8.14 -12.38 -4.03
CA ASP A 54 7.78 -13.74 -4.42
C ASP A 54 6.37 -13.73 -5.02
N ASP A 55 6.24 -14.24 -6.24
CA ASP A 55 4.96 -14.33 -6.95
C ASP A 55 3.96 -15.24 -6.23
N ALA A 56 4.45 -16.22 -5.44
CA ALA A 56 3.62 -17.11 -4.66
C ALA A 56 2.82 -16.38 -3.57
N ASP A 57 3.27 -15.21 -3.13
CA ASP A 57 2.60 -14.41 -2.09
C ASP A 57 1.49 -13.50 -2.65
N ILE A 58 1.44 -13.28 -3.96
CA ILE A 58 0.55 -12.29 -4.59
C ILE A 58 -0.91 -12.73 -4.52
N GLU A 59 -1.23 -13.93 -4.99
CA GLU A 59 -2.62 -14.43 -5.04
C GLU A 59 -3.25 -14.52 -3.63
N PRO A 60 -2.58 -15.11 -2.61
CA PRO A 60 -3.11 -15.11 -1.24
C PRO A 60 -3.33 -13.71 -0.67
N TRP A 61 -2.44 -12.77 -1.00
CA TRP A 61 -2.54 -11.38 -0.54
C TRP A 61 -3.72 -10.63 -1.19
N LEU A 62 -3.96 -10.82 -2.49
CA LEU A 62 -5.10 -10.22 -3.19
C LEU A 62 -6.43 -10.70 -2.60
N GLN A 63 -6.56 -12.00 -2.32
CA GLN A 63 -7.74 -12.58 -1.67
C GLN A 63 -7.96 -12.02 -0.25
N LYS A 64 -6.88 -11.87 0.52
CA LYS A 64 -6.93 -11.32 1.88
C LYS A 64 -7.35 -9.84 1.91
N THR A 65 -6.93 -9.07 0.92
CA THR A 65 -7.23 -7.63 0.82
C THR A 65 -8.57 -7.32 0.15
N GLY A 66 -9.25 -8.34 -0.38
CA GLY A 66 -10.52 -8.19 -1.12
C GLY A 66 -10.33 -7.50 -2.48
N ALA A 67 -9.13 -7.55 -3.02
CA ALA A 67 -8.81 -7.02 -4.35
C ALA A 67 -9.25 -7.98 -5.48
N VAL A 68 -9.43 -9.27 -5.15
CA VAL A 68 -10.02 -10.33 -5.98
C VAL A 68 -10.92 -11.24 -5.16
#